data_AF-A0A957JSI1-F1
#
_entry.id   AF-A0A957JSI1-F1
#
_cell.length_a   1.000
_cell.length_b   1.000
_cell.length_c   1.000
_cell.angle_alpha   90.00
_cell.angle_beta   90.00
_cell.angle_gamma   90.00
#
_symmetry.space_group_name_H-M   'P 1'
#
loop_
_entity.id
_entity.type
_entity.pdbx_description
1 polymer ?
#
loop_
_entity_poly.entity_id
_entity_poly.type
_entity_poly.pdbx_seq_one_letter_code
_entity_poly.pdbx_strand_id
1 'polypeptide(L)' 'PLTETIAAYMAREVLPHVPDAWIDESKTARGYEISFTKYFYQYEPLRTLHEIVADIRALESETDGILEQIVSVATA' A
#
# COMPACT_ATOMS: atom_id res chain seq x y z
N PRO A 1 2.25 -22.85 -2.14
CA PRO A 1 1.92 -22.98 -0.70
C PRO A 1 1.21 -24.29 -0.36
N LEU A 2 0.07 -24.61 -0.99
CA LEU A 2 -0.77 -25.76 -0.62
C LEU A 2 -0.13 -27.15 -0.89
N THR A 3 0.81 -27.24 -1.82
CA THR A 3 1.50 -28.48 -2.21
C THR A 3 2.94 -28.56 -1.69
N GLU A 4 3.39 -27.54 -0.95
CA GLU A 4 4.77 -27.42 -0.49
C GLU A 4 4.91 -27.93 0.94
N THR A 5 6.04 -28.56 1.27
CA THR A 5 6.32 -28.99 2.64
C THR A 5 6.80 -27.81 3.49
N ILE A 6 6.52 -27.85 4.79
CA ILE A 6 6.94 -26.81 5.73
C ILE A 6 8.48 -26.66 5.74
N ALA A 7 9.22 -27.78 5.60
CA ALA A 7 10.67 -27.76 5.53
C ALA A 7 11.20 -27.01 4.28
N ALA A 8 10.58 -27.22 3.12
CA ALA A 8 10.94 -26.51 1.89
C ALA A 8 10.66 -25.00 2.01
N TYR A 9 9.54 -24.63 2.62
CA TYR A 9 9.22 -23.25 2.92
C TYR A 9 10.25 -22.60 3.87
N MET A 10 10.59 -23.27 4.98
CA MET A 10 11.58 -22.78 5.94
C MET A 10 12.94 -22.52 5.29
N ALA A 11 13.41 -23.45 4.46
CA ALA A 11 14.70 -23.33 3.78
C ALA A 11 14.75 -22.15 2.79
N ARG A 12 13.62 -21.84 2.14
CA ARG A 12 13.55 -20.79 1.12
C ARG A 12 13.24 -19.40 1.69
N GLU A 13 12.36 -19.33 2.68
CA GLU A 13 11.74 -18.07 3.13
C GLU A 13 12.17 -17.62 4.52
N VAL A 14 12.71 -18.50 5.35
CA VAL A 14 13.04 -18.17 6.76
C VAL A 14 14.54 -18.21 6.99
N LEU A 15 15.18 -19.36 6.78
CA LEU A 15 16.59 -19.58 7.11
C LEU A 15 17.59 -18.64 6.39
N PRO A 16 17.34 -18.13 5.17
CA PRO A 16 18.22 -17.13 4.56
C PRO A 16 18.24 -15.78 5.30
N HIS A 17 17.17 -15.48 6.05
CA HIS A 17 17.02 -14.22 6.79
C HIS A 17 17.28 -14.39 8.29
N VAL A 18 16.94 -15.55 8.85
CA VAL A 18 17.10 -15.89 10.27
C VAL A 18 17.64 -17.32 10.40
N PRO A 19 18.97 -17.51 10.36
CA PRO A 19 19.59 -18.83 10.28
C PRO A 19 19.38 -19.73 11.50
N ASP A 20 19.10 -19.15 12.67
CA ASP A 20 18.86 -19.84 13.95
C ASP A 20 17.37 -20.17 14.19
N ALA A 21 16.49 -19.86 13.24
CA ALA A 21 15.08 -20.20 13.33
C ALA A 21 14.83 -21.72 13.33
N TRP A 22 13.88 -22.16 14.14
CA TRP A 22 13.49 -23.57 14.26
C TRP A 22 11.98 -23.69 14.53
N ILE A 23 11.43 -24.89 14.34
CA ILE A 23 9.99 -25.16 14.52
C ILE A 23 9.76 -25.97 15.79
N ASP A 24 8.89 -25.47 16.66
CA ASP A 24 8.35 -26.25 17.79
C ASP A 24 7.17 -27.12 17.31
N GLU A 25 7.47 -28.38 17.01
CA GLU A 25 6.46 -29.32 16.50
C GLU A 25 5.29 -29.54 17.46
N SER A 26 5.51 -29.40 18.77
CA SER A 26 4.45 -29.58 19.78
C SER A 26 3.35 -28.52 19.72
N LYS A 27 3.64 -27.37 19.12
CA LYS A 27 2.71 -26.23 18.96
C LYS A 27 2.25 -26.05 17.51
N THR A 28 2.61 -26.97 16.63
CA THR A 28 2.30 -26.83 15.20
C THR A 28 0.83 -27.12 14.93
N ALA A 29 0.17 -26.19 14.24
CA ALA A 29 -1.20 -26.34 13.74
C ALA A 29 -1.21 -26.26 12.21
N ARG A 30 -2.21 -26.90 11.57
CA ARG A 30 -2.37 -26.78 10.11
C ARG A 30 -3.02 -25.43 9.78
N GLY A 31 -2.26 -24.57 9.11
CA GLY A 31 -2.72 -23.30 8.57
C GLY A 31 -2.00 -22.99 7.26
N TYR A 32 -2.63 -22.18 6.42
CA TYR A 32 -2.02 -21.69 5.18
C TYR A 32 -2.06 -20.17 5.20
N GLU A 33 -0.90 -19.56 4.97
CA GLU A 33 -0.77 -18.12 4.82
C GLU A 33 -0.34 -17.81 3.38
N ILE A 34 -0.95 -16.78 2.80
CA ILE A 34 -0.52 -16.20 1.54
C ILE A 34 -0.18 -14.75 1.83
N SER A 35 1.09 -14.39 1.70
CA SER A 35 1.52 -13.00 1.85
C SER A 35 0.98 -12.16 0.70
N PHE A 36 -0.01 -11.31 0.99
CA PHE A 36 -0.61 -10.44 -0.02
C PHE A 36 0.42 -9.48 -0.60
N THR A 37 1.23 -8.88 0.26
CA THR A 37 2.30 -7.97 -0.15
C THR A 37 3.32 -8.65 -1.05
N LYS A 38 3.65 -9.92 -0.84
CA LYS A 38 4.64 -10.59 -1.68
C LYS A 38 4.11 -10.90 -3.08
N TYR A 39 2.88 -11.39 -3.17
CA TYR A 39 2.35 -11.94 -4.43
C TYR A 39 1.50 -10.97 -5.24
N PHE A 40 0.89 -9.99 -4.57
CA PHE A 40 -0.10 -9.10 -5.18
C PHE A 40 0.25 -7.62 -5.05
N TYR A 41 1.35 -7.27 -4.37
CA TYR A 41 1.80 -5.89 -4.37
C TYR A 41 2.28 -5.49 -5.77
N GLN A 42 1.59 -4.52 -6.35
CA GLN A 42 2.04 -3.81 -7.52
C GLN A 42 2.55 -2.45 -7.06
N TYR A 43 3.81 -2.15 -7.38
CA TYR A 43 4.36 -0.84 -7.08
C TYR A 43 3.59 0.23 -7.86
N GLU A 44 3.01 1.17 -7.13
CA GLU A 44 2.41 2.37 -7.69
C GLU A 44 3.35 3.55 -7.39
N PRO A 45 3.96 4.17 -8.41
CA PRO A 45 4.79 5.33 -8.20
C PRO A 45 3.96 6.49 -7.67
N LEU A 46 4.56 7.30 -6.79
CA LEU A 46 3.95 8.55 -6.37
C LEU A 46 3.78 9.48 -7.56
N ARG A 47 2.73 10.31 -7.52
CA ARG A 47 2.55 11.43 -8.47
C ARG A 47 3.79 12.31 -8.49
N THR A 48 4.14 12.79 -9.67
CA THR A 48 5.25 13.73 -9.85
C THR A 48 4.94 15.08 -9.20
N LEU A 49 5.98 15.81 -8.81
CA LEU A 49 5.82 17.17 -8.29
C LEU A 49 5.10 18.08 -9.31
N HIS A 50 5.35 17.87 -10.60
CA HIS A 50 4.71 18.63 -11.66
C HIS A 50 3.19 18.42 -11.70
N GLU A 51 2.73 17.16 -11.64
CA GLU A 51 1.30 16.82 -11.57
C GLU A 51 0.65 17.44 -10.33
N ILE A 52 1.31 17.36 -9.17
CA ILE A 52 0.80 17.95 -7.93
C ILE A 52 0.64 19.47 -8.08
N VAL A 53 1.62 20.16 -8.66
CA VAL A 53 1.55 21.62 -8.87
C VAL A 53 0.46 21.98 -9.89
N ALA A 54 0.28 21.17 -10.93
CA ALA A 54 -0.77 21.39 -11.92
C ALA A 54 -2.17 21.24 -11.30
N ASP A 55 -2.40 20.19 -10.50
CA ASP A 55 -3.65 19.96 -9.78
C ASP A 55 -3.96 21.13 -8.82
N ILE A 56 -2.97 21.60 -8.06
CA ILE A 56 -3.14 22.74 -7.14
C ILE A 56 -3.58 23.99 -7.90
N ARG A 57 -2.91 24.34 -9.01
CA ARG A 57 -3.25 25.53 -9.80
C ARG A 57 -4.62 25.43 -10.47
N ALA A 58 -5.01 24.22 -10.89
CA ALA A 58 -6.35 23.98 -11.43
C ALA A 58 -7.42 24.24 -10.35
N LEU A 59 -7.21 23.72 -9.14
CA LEU A 59 -8.10 23.96 -7.99
C LEU A 59 -8.15 25.45 -7.60
N GLU A 60 -7.02 26.15 -7.62
CA GLU A 60 -6.97 27.61 -7.41
C GLU A 60 -7.82 28.33 -8.46
N SER A 61 -7.70 27.97 -9.74
CA SER A 61 -8.48 28.59 -10.81
C SER A 61 -9.98 28.26 -10.74
N GLU A 62 -10.36 27.06 -10.29
CA GLU A 62 -11.77 26.69 -10.11
C GLU A 62 -12.41 27.44 -8.94
N THR A 63 -11.62 27.77 -7.93
CA THR A 63 -12.09 28.47 -6.72
C THR A 63 -12.02 29.99 -6.84
N ASP A 64 -11.31 30.51 -7.84
CA ASP A 64 -11.19 31.93 -8.09
C ASP A 64 -12.56 32.56 -8.40
N GLY A 65 -12.84 33.71 -7.80
CA GLY A 65 -14.13 34.40 -7.93
C GLY A 65 -15.33 33.75 -7.21
N ILE A 66 -15.22 32.54 -6.65
CA ILE A 66 -16.34 31.93 -5.88
C ILE A 66 -16.72 32.82 -4.68
N LEU A 67 -15.73 33.35 -3.98
CA LEU A 67 -15.98 34.20 -2.82
C LEU A 67 -16.65 35.54 -3.23
N GLU A 68 -16.31 36.07 -4.40
CA GLU A 68 -16.96 37.26 -4.97
C GLU A 68 -18.41 36.97 -5.37
N GLN A 69 -18.69 35.78 -5.91
CA GLN A 69 -20.06 35.34 -6.20
C GLN A 69 -20.92 35.21 -4.93
N ILE A 70 -20.36 34.66 -3.84
CA ILE A 70 -21.08 34.55 -2.56
C ILE A 70 -21.36 35.94 -1.96
N VAL A 71 -20.35 36.82 -1.95
CA VAL A 71 -20.51 38.17 -1.38
C VAL A 71 -21.49 39.00 -2.19
N SER A 72 -21.45 38.94 -3.53
CA SER A 72 -22.38 39.68 -4.39
C SER A 72 -23.84 39.24 -4.23
N VAL A 73 -24.10 37.94 -4.02
CA VAL A 73 -25.44 37.42 -3.72
C VAL A 73 -25.95 37.85 -2.35
N ALA A 74 -25.08 37.92 -1.33
CA ALA A 74 -25.47 38.35 0.02
C ALA A 74 -25.77 39.86 0.12
N THR A 75 -25.29 40.66 -0.83
CA THR A 75 -25.50 42.11 -0.89
C THR A 75 -26.66 42.55 -1.80
N ALA A 76 -27.33 41.62 -2.48
CA ALA A 76 -28.54 41.85 -3.27
C ALA A 76 -29.81 41.57 -2.44
#